data_AF-I3T558-F1
#
_entry.id   AF-I3T558-F1
#
_cell.length_a   1.000
_cell.length_b   1.000
_cell.length_c   1.000
_cell.angle_alpha   90.00
_cell.angle_beta   90.00
_cell.angle_gamma   90.00
#
_symmetry.space_group_name_H-M   'P 1'
#
loop_
_entity.id
_entity.type
_entity.pdbx_description
1 polymer ?
#
loop_
_entity_poly.entity_id
_entity_poly.type
_entity_poly.pdbx_seq_one_letter_code
_entity_poly.pdbx_strand_id
1 'polypeptide(L)'
;MEVDPAVEHEDMGSSDGMDSLVSELAGAIPGIDEAMSFAEMLKLVQTMDYSVIVFDTAPTGHTLRLLQFPSVLEKGLAKMMSLKNKFGGLFNQMTRMFGMGDDFGEDAILGKLEGMKDVIEQVNKQFKDPDMTTFVCVCIPEFLSLYETERLVQELTKFEIDTHNIIINQVIFDDEDVESKLLKARMKMQQKYLDQFYMLYDDFNITKLPLLPEEVTGVEALKAFSRHFTTPYQPLASRDQVERLEQRVSGLQHQLKEAEEELERVKRGKHRA
;
A
#
# COMPACT_ATOMS: atom_id res chain seq x y z
N MET A 1 -0.91 13.11 -0.18
CA MET A 1 -0.15 14.31 -0.56
C MET A 1 -0.69 14.77 -1.90
N GLU A 2 -1.08 16.03 -2.01
CA GLU A 2 -1.38 16.64 -3.31
C GLU A 2 -0.04 16.83 -4.03
N VAL A 3 0.07 16.33 -5.26
CA VAL A 3 1.27 16.46 -6.07
C VAL A 3 1.25 17.85 -6.67
N ASP A 4 2.19 18.69 -6.26
CA ASP A 4 2.39 20.05 -6.78
C ASP A 4 2.83 19.95 -8.25
N PRO A 5 2.11 20.52 -9.23
CA PRO A 5 2.37 20.33 -10.65
C PRO A 5 3.56 21.16 -11.18
N ALA A 6 4.33 21.81 -10.30
CA ALA A 6 5.45 22.66 -10.67
C ALA A 6 6.74 22.17 -10.01
N VAL A 7 7.28 21.05 -10.49
CA VAL A 7 8.70 20.72 -10.28
C VAL A 7 9.44 21.12 -11.55
N GLU A 8 10.26 22.16 -11.41
CA GLU A 8 11.15 22.70 -12.41
C GLU A 8 12.09 21.62 -12.94
N HIS A 9 12.25 21.58 -14.27
CA HIS A 9 13.21 20.73 -14.96
C HIS A 9 14.64 21.10 -14.55
N GLU A 10 15.21 20.38 -13.59
CA GLU A 10 16.67 20.31 -13.44
C GLU A 10 17.21 19.19 -14.34
N ASP A 11 17.98 19.61 -15.34
CA ASP A 11 18.75 18.76 -16.26
C ASP A 11 19.59 17.72 -15.50
N MET A 12 19.14 16.47 -15.53
CA MET A 12 19.91 15.28 -15.16
C MET A 12 20.14 14.44 -16.42
N GLY A 13 21.41 14.30 -16.78
CA GLY A 13 21.87 13.84 -18.09
C GLY A 13 21.38 12.46 -18.53
N SER A 14 21.21 12.36 -19.86
CA SER A 14 21.04 11.15 -20.67
C SER A 14 19.94 10.17 -20.22
N SER A 15 18.68 10.59 -20.41
CA SER A 15 17.45 9.78 -20.22
C SER A 15 16.46 9.92 -21.40
N ASP A 16 16.91 10.42 -22.56
CA ASP A 16 16.04 10.75 -23.72
C ASP A 16 15.09 9.63 -24.18
N GLY A 17 15.47 8.36 -23.97
CA GLY A 17 14.62 7.21 -24.29
C GLY A 17 13.46 7.02 -23.31
N MET A 18 13.69 7.20 -22.01
CA MET A 18 12.71 6.89 -20.97
C MET A 18 11.71 8.02 -20.77
N ASP A 19 12.16 9.28 -20.87
CA ASP A 19 11.27 10.45 -20.78
C ASP A 19 10.31 10.51 -21.98
N SER A 20 10.78 10.06 -23.16
CA SER A 20 9.95 9.83 -24.34
C SER A 20 8.92 8.72 -24.11
N LEU A 21 9.29 7.62 -23.44
CA LEU A 21 8.38 6.51 -23.13
C LEU A 21 7.31 6.91 -22.12
N VAL A 22 7.69 7.62 -21.07
CA VAL A 22 6.78 8.17 -20.05
C VAL A 22 5.76 9.11 -20.70
N SER A 23 6.22 10.00 -21.58
CA SER A 23 5.36 10.95 -22.29
C SER A 23 4.40 10.27 -23.28
N GLU A 24 4.86 9.24 -24.01
CA GLU A 24 4.02 8.48 -24.95
C GLU A 24 2.99 7.58 -24.23
N LEU A 25 3.37 6.95 -23.11
CA LEU A 25 2.47 6.15 -22.27
C LEU A 25 1.39 7.03 -21.61
N ALA A 26 1.76 8.22 -21.13
CA ALA A 26 0.84 9.18 -20.53
C ALA A 26 -0.20 9.71 -21.53
N GLY A 27 0.15 9.82 -22.82
CA GLY A 27 -0.76 10.30 -23.86
C GLY A 27 -1.77 9.26 -24.39
N ALA A 28 -1.48 7.97 -24.24
CA ALA A 28 -2.18 6.89 -24.96
C ALA A 28 -3.20 6.11 -24.12
N ILE A 29 -3.25 6.29 -22.79
CA ILE A 29 -3.98 5.38 -21.89
C ILE A 29 -4.88 6.15 -20.91
N PRO A 30 -6.17 5.77 -20.76
CA PRO A 30 -6.97 6.25 -19.64
C PRO A 30 -6.39 5.74 -18.31
N GLY A 31 -5.93 6.67 -17.45
CA GLY A 31 -5.23 6.35 -16.19
C GLY A 31 -3.77 6.81 -16.19
N ILE A 32 -3.55 8.10 -16.41
CA ILE A 32 -2.21 8.72 -16.52
C ILE A 32 -1.39 8.47 -15.24
N ASP A 33 -2.05 8.54 -14.08
CA ASP A 33 -1.40 8.34 -12.78
C ASP A 33 -0.85 6.91 -12.62
N GLU A 34 -1.60 5.90 -13.07
CA GLU A 34 -1.17 4.50 -13.03
C GLU A 34 -0.01 4.23 -14.00
N ALA A 35 -0.03 4.82 -15.21
CA ALA A 35 1.04 4.70 -16.19
C ALA A 35 2.35 5.37 -15.72
N MET A 36 2.24 6.53 -15.08
CA MET A 36 3.38 7.25 -14.48
C MET A 36 3.98 6.46 -13.31
N SER A 37 3.14 5.98 -12.40
CA SER A 37 3.56 5.17 -11.25
C SER A 37 4.28 3.89 -11.71
N PHE A 38 3.78 3.26 -12.78
CA PHE A 38 4.42 2.11 -13.37
C PHE A 38 5.76 2.44 -14.01
N ALA A 39 5.86 3.55 -14.75
CA ALA A 39 7.12 3.94 -15.38
C ALA A 39 8.22 4.29 -14.38
N GLU A 40 7.86 4.93 -13.26
CA GLU A 40 8.80 5.17 -12.16
C GLU A 40 9.24 3.85 -11.51
N MET A 41 8.31 2.91 -11.32
CA MET A 41 8.62 1.57 -10.85
C MET A 41 9.57 0.82 -11.80
N LEU A 42 9.34 0.87 -13.12
CA LEU A 42 10.23 0.32 -14.15
C LEU A 42 11.63 0.92 -14.04
N LYS A 43 11.74 2.23 -13.85
CA LYS A 43 13.02 2.95 -13.71
C LYS A 43 13.80 2.45 -12.50
N LEU A 44 13.16 2.38 -11.33
CA LEU A 44 13.81 1.94 -10.09
C LEU A 44 14.25 0.47 -10.14
N VAL A 45 13.45 -0.39 -10.78
CA VAL A 45 13.80 -1.80 -11.00
C VAL A 45 15.03 -1.95 -11.90
N GLN A 46 15.17 -1.10 -12.93
CA GLN A 46 16.27 -1.18 -13.87
C GLN A 46 17.57 -0.62 -13.33
N THR A 47 17.53 0.49 -12.59
CA THR A 47 18.76 1.10 -12.08
C THR A 47 19.38 0.30 -10.94
N MET A 48 18.57 -0.49 -10.22
CA MET A 48 19.01 -1.29 -9.05
C MET A 48 19.79 -0.47 -8.01
N ASP A 49 19.47 0.83 -7.87
CA ASP A 49 20.16 1.73 -6.93
C ASP A 49 19.86 1.39 -5.45
N TYR A 50 18.83 0.58 -5.20
CA TYR A 50 18.37 0.21 -3.87
C TYR A 50 18.28 -1.30 -3.71
N SER A 51 18.56 -1.81 -2.51
CA SER A 51 18.42 -3.24 -2.19
C SER A 51 16.97 -3.66 -2.00
N VAL A 52 16.11 -2.77 -1.49
CA VAL A 52 14.68 -2.99 -1.27
C VAL A 52 13.95 -1.68 -1.52
N ILE A 53 12.82 -1.76 -2.22
CA ILE A 53 11.92 -0.63 -2.49
C ILE A 53 10.56 -0.97 -1.86
N VAL A 54 9.99 -0.05 -1.10
CA VAL A 54 8.66 -0.21 -0.50
C VAL A 54 7.69 0.71 -1.24
N PHE A 55 6.67 0.12 -1.86
CA PHE A 55 5.61 0.86 -2.55
C PHE A 55 4.42 1.07 -1.60
N ASP A 56 4.17 2.33 -1.23
CA ASP A 56 2.95 2.72 -0.51
C ASP A 56 1.84 3.01 -1.54
N THR A 57 0.93 2.05 -1.71
CA THR A 57 -0.04 2.09 -2.80
C THR A 57 -1.33 2.81 -2.40
N ALA A 58 -2.03 3.35 -3.40
CA ALA A 58 -3.40 3.85 -3.30
C ALA A 58 -4.39 2.80 -2.71
N PRO A 59 -5.64 3.15 -2.38
CA PRO A 59 -6.62 2.16 -1.90
C PRO A 59 -6.81 1.01 -2.90
N THR A 60 -7.18 -0.16 -2.37
CA THR A 60 -7.17 -1.49 -3.03
C THR A 60 -7.55 -1.51 -4.52
N GLY A 61 -8.63 -0.84 -4.91
CA GLY A 61 -9.10 -0.81 -6.30
C GLY A 61 -8.15 -0.15 -7.31
N HIS A 62 -7.33 0.81 -6.88
CA HIS A 62 -6.34 1.48 -7.75
C HIS A 62 -5.06 0.67 -7.84
N THR A 63 -4.61 0.07 -6.73
CA THR A 63 -3.44 -0.81 -6.71
C THR A 63 -3.58 -1.98 -7.68
N LEU A 64 -4.76 -2.59 -7.73
CA LEU A 64 -5.02 -3.70 -8.65
C LEU A 64 -4.88 -3.29 -10.12
N ARG A 65 -5.19 -2.03 -10.48
CA ARG A 65 -4.99 -1.55 -11.86
C ARG A 65 -3.52 -1.42 -12.20
N LEU A 66 -2.71 -0.91 -11.27
CA LEU A 66 -1.26 -0.83 -11.42
C LEU A 66 -0.65 -2.22 -11.64
N LEU A 67 -1.06 -3.21 -10.85
CA LEU A 67 -0.56 -4.59 -10.97
C LEU A 67 -1.03 -5.31 -12.24
N GLN A 68 -2.22 -4.95 -12.76
CA GLN A 68 -2.73 -5.46 -14.04
C GLN A 68 -2.04 -4.83 -15.26
N PHE A 69 -1.48 -3.63 -15.08
CA PHE A 69 -0.98 -2.80 -16.16
C PHE A 69 0.07 -3.48 -17.06
N PRO A 70 1.10 -4.20 -16.54
CA PRO A 70 2.06 -4.91 -17.39
C PRO A 70 1.36 -5.88 -18.35
N SER A 71 0.42 -6.67 -17.83
CA SER A 71 -0.31 -7.68 -18.63
C SER A 71 -1.22 -7.04 -19.67
N VAL A 72 -1.79 -5.87 -19.38
CA VAL A 72 -2.63 -5.12 -20.34
C VAL A 72 -1.76 -4.53 -21.45
N LEU A 73 -0.62 -3.92 -21.10
CA LEU A 73 0.34 -3.38 -22.07
C LEU A 73 0.90 -4.47 -22.98
N GLU A 74 1.33 -5.60 -22.42
CA GLU A 74 1.87 -6.74 -23.18
C GLU A 74 0.86 -7.22 -24.24
N LYS A 75 -0.41 -7.40 -23.86
CA LYS A 75 -1.50 -7.77 -24.78
C LYS A 75 -1.75 -6.69 -25.84
N GLY A 76 -1.69 -5.42 -25.45
CA GLY A 76 -1.83 -4.28 -26.36
C GLY A 76 -0.74 -4.25 -27.42
N LEU A 77 0.52 -4.34 -27.00
CA LEU A 77 1.70 -4.39 -27.86
C LEU A 77 1.66 -5.61 -28.79
N ALA A 78 1.33 -6.79 -28.28
CA ALA A 78 1.19 -8.00 -29.09
C ALA A 78 0.12 -7.84 -30.18
N LYS A 79 -1.02 -7.22 -29.85
CA LYS A 79 -2.10 -6.97 -30.81
C LYS A 79 -1.67 -5.95 -31.87
N MET A 80 -0.97 -4.89 -31.47
CA MET A 80 -0.42 -3.89 -32.39
C MET A 80 0.59 -4.50 -33.36
N MET A 81 1.52 -5.32 -32.88
CA MET A 81 2.46 -6.07 -33.73
C MET A 81 1.72 -7.01 -34.69
N SER A 82 0.68 -7.71 -34.22
CA SER A 82 -0.12 -8.59 -35.08
C SER A 82 -0.88 -7.83 -36.18
N LEU A 83 -1.37 -6.62 -35.88
CA LEU A 83 -2.01 -5.74 -36.86
C LEU A 83 -0.99 -5.22 -37.87
N LYS A 84 0.20 -4.79 -37.42
CA LYS A 84 1.30 -4.39 -38.31
C LYS A 84 1.70 -5.54 -39.23
N ASN A 85 1.79 -6.77 -38.74
CA ASN A 85 2.15 -7.91 -39.59
C ASN A 85 1.09 -8.21 -40.67
N LYS A 86 -0.18 -7.93 -40.38
CA LYS A 86 -1.29 -8.13 -41.34
C LYS A 86 -1.47 -6.98 -42.32
N PHE A 87 -1.22 -5.76 -41.87
CA PHE A 87 -1.47 -4.54 -42.64
C PHE A 87 -0.20 -3.83 -43.11
N GLY A 88 0.98 -4.25 -42.68
CA GLY A 88 2.27 -3.61 -42.97
C GLY A 88 2.61 -3.63 -44.46
N GLY A 89 2.24 -4.69 -45.19
CA GLY A 89 2.36 -4.72 -46.65
C GLY A 89 1.48 -3.67 -47.35
N LEU A 90 0.29 -3.40 -46.82
CA LEU A 90 -0.62 -2.37 -47.34
C LEU A 90 -0.20 -0.97 -46.89
N PHE A 91 0.31 -0.83 -45.66
CA PHE A 91 0.82 0.41 -45.10
C PHE A 91 2.04 0.89 -45.89
N ASN A 92 3.03 0.02 -46.12
CA ASN A 92 4.19 0.31 -46.96
C ASN A 92 3.81 0.69 -48.39
N GLN A 93 2.76 0.09 -48.95
CA GLN A 93 2.27 0.45 -50.28
C GLN A 93 1.57 1.82 -50.28
N MET A 94 0.84 2.15 -49.22
CA MET A 94 0.14 3.42 -49.05
C MET A 94 1.09 4.59 -48.79
N THR A 95 2.10 4.40 -47.93
CA THR A 95 3.15 5.37 -47.62
C THR A 95 3.90 5.75 -48.91
N ARG A 96 4.30 4.74 -49.69
CA ARG A 96 4.91 4.94 -51.02
C ARG A 96 4.01 5.68 -52.01
N MET A 97 2.69 5.48 -51.96
CA MET A 97 1.73 6.16 -52.84
C MET A 97 1.49 7.62 -52.44
N PHE A 98 1.55 7.94 -51.14
CA PHE A 98 1.37 9.30 -50.62
C PHE A 98 2.64 10.16 -50.67
N GLY A 99 3.74 9.64 -51.24
CA GLY A 99 4.99 10.39 -51.37
C GLY A 99 5.70 10.67 -50.04
N MET A 100 5.23 10.06 -48.96
CA MET A 100 6.01 9.91 -47.74
C MET A 100 6.97 8.76 -48.01
N GLY A 101 8.27 9.03 -48.11
CA GLY A 101 9.27 7.98 -48.36
C GLY A 101 9.29 6.92 -47.25
N ASP A 102 10.15 5.90 -47.41
CA ASP A 102 10.53 4.89 -46.38
C ASP A 102 11.12 5.52 -45.08
N ASP A 103 10.94 6.83 -44.87
CA ASP A 103 11.51 7.67 -43.82
C ASP A 103 10.56 7.88 -42.62
N PHE A 104 9.36 7.28 -42.66
CA PHE A 104 8.70 6.94 -41.41
C PHE A 104 9.59 5.87 -40.78
N GLY A 105 10.29 6.22 -39.69
CA GLY A 105 11.21 5.35 -38.97
C GLY A 105 10.52 4.11 -38.38
N GLU A 106 9.98 3.24 -39.23
CA GLU A 106 9.29 2.01 -38.87
C GLU A 106 10.22 1.09 -38.10
N ASP A 107 11.50 1.03 -38.50
CA ASP A 107 12.52 0.24 -37.81
C ASP A 107 12.89 0.84 -36.45
N ALA A 108 12.91 2.17 -36.34
CA ALA A 108 13.15 2.86 -35.06
C ALA A 108 11.97 2.70 -34.09
N ILE A 109 10.74 2.77 -34.60
CA ILE A 109 9.52 2.51 -33.83
C ILE A 109 9.46 1.04 -33.44
N LEU A 110 9.85 0.10 -34.32
CA LEU A 110 9.92 -1.32 -33.99
C LEU A 110 10.90 -1.60 -32.86
N GLY A 111 12.13 -1.09 -32.98
CA GLY A 111 13.16 -1.29 -31.96
C GLY A 111 12.75 -0.72 -30.61
N LYS A 112 12.05 0.42 -30.59
CA LYS A 112 11.46 0.98 -29.37
C LYS A 112 10.35 0.07 -28.80
N LEU A 113 9.42 -0.41 -29.62
CA LEU A 113 8.33 -1.29 -29.18
C LEU A 113 8.82 -2.65 -28.66
N GLU A 114 9.85 -3.23 -29.31
CA GLU A 114 10.50 -4.46 -28.84
C GLU A 114 11.23 -4.22 -27.51
N GLY A 115 11.97 -3.11 -27.37
CA GLY A 115 12.59 -2.74 -26.10
C GLY A 115 11.58 -2.55 -24.97
N MET A 116 10.43 -1.92 -25.25
CA MET A 116 9.34 -1.80 -24.26
C MET A 116 8.79 -3.16 -23.83
N LYS A 117 8.60 -4.08 -24.78
CA LYS A 117 8.12 -5.43 -24.50
C LYS A 117 9.06 -6.18 -23.56
N ASP A 118 10.37 -6.13 -23.82
CA ASP A 118 11.37 -6.81 -22.99
C ASP A 118 11.37 -6.27 -21.54
N VAL A 119 11.24 -4.95 -21.38
CA VAL A 119 11.14 -4.32 -20.06
C VAL A 119 9.88 -4.74 -19.31
N ILE A 120 8.73 -4.76 -19.98
CA ILE A 120 7.46 -5.18 -19.40
C ILE A 120 7.51 -6.65 -18.98
N GLU A 121 8.07 -7.52 -19.82
CA GLU A 121 8.25 -8.95 -19.52
C GLU A 121 9.16 -9.14 -18.30
N GLN A 122 10.26 -8.38 -18.22
CA GLN A 122 11.18 -8.42 -17.09
C GLN A 122 10.49 -8.02 -15.77
N VAL A 123 9.71 -6.94 -15.76
CA VAL A 123 9.01 -6.50 -14.55
C VAL A 123 7.87 -7.43 -14.17
N ASN A 124 7.12 -7.94 -15.15
CA ASN A 124 6.09 -8.95 -14.89
C ASN A 124 6.70 -10.23 -14.27
N LYS A 125 7.89 -10.64 -14.75
CA LYS A 125 8.61 -11.78 -14.16
C LYS A 125 9.05 -11.52 -12.72
N GLN A 126 9.58 -10.33 -12.41
CA GLN A 126 10.00 -9.99 -11.05
C GLN A 126 8.83 -9.87 -10.07
N PHE A 127 7.68 -9.34 -10.51
CA PHE A 127 6.48 -9.27 -9.68
C PHE A 127 5.92 -10.63 -9.30
N LYS A 128 6.12 -11.64 -10.14
CA LYS A 128 5.70 -13.02 -9.91
C LYS A 128 6.74 -13.87 -9.18
N ASP A 129 7.90 -13.31 -8.89
CA ASP A 129 8.96 -14.01 -8.17
C ASP A 129 8.81 -13.78 -6.66
N PRO A 130 8.40 -14.81 -5.88
CA PRO A 130 8.16 -14.67 -4.45
C PRO A 130 9.42 -14.39 -3.63
N ASP A 131 10.61 -14.68 -4.17
CA ASP A 131 11.89 -14.36 -3.51
C ASP A 131 12.29 -12.88 -3.71
N MET A 132 11.67 -12.19 -4.68
CA MET A 132 11.99 -10.81 -5.04
C MET A 132 10.88 -9.81 -4.66
N THR A 133 9.62 -10.19 -4.81
CA THR A 133 8.45 -9.34 -4.56
C THR A 133 7.48 -10.04 -3.62
N THR A 134 7.01 -9.34 -2.59
CA THR A 134 5.87 -9.77 -1.76
C THR A 134 4.92 -8.61 -1.49
N PHE A 135 3.64 -8.91 -1.35
CA PHE A 135 2.59 -7.95 -1.02
C PHE A 135 2.16 -8.09 0.45
N VAL A 136 2.17 -6.99 1.19
CA VAL A 136 1.75 -6.92 2.59
C VAL A 136 0.39 -6.23 2.68
N CYS A 137 -0.65 -6.98 3.05
CA CYS A 137 -2.00 -6.45 3.18
C CYS A 137 -2.15 -5.72 4.53
N VAL A 138 -2.71 -4.50 4.53
CA VAL A 138 -3.02 -3.75 5.76
C VAL A 138 -4.52 -3.54 5.88
N CYS A 139 -5.10 -3.89 7.02
CA CYS A 139 -6.54 -3.83 7.25
C CYS A 139 -6.86 -3.46 8.71
N ILE A 140 -8.15 -3.30 9.01
CA ILE A 140 -8.67 -3.12 10.37
C ILE A 140 -9.64 -4.28 10.69
N PRO A 141 -9.85 -4.64 11.97
CA PRO A 141 -10.69 -5.77 12.36
C PRO A 141 -12.19 -5.45 12.29
N GLU A 142 -12.68 -5.13 11.08
CA GLU A 142 -14.07 -4.84 10.78
C GLU A 142 -14.53 -5.59 9.51
N PHE A 143 -15.85 -5.82 9.40
CA PHE A 143 -16.44 -6.61 8.31
C PHE A 143 -16.03 -6.15 6.91
N LEU A 144 -16.19 -4.86 6.62
CA LEU A 144 -15.92 -4.34 5.27
C LEU A 144 -14.42 -4.44 4.93
N SER A 145 -13.55 -4.20 5.91
CA SER A 145 -12.10 -4.30 5.73
C SER A 145 -11.65 -5.74 5.51
N LEU A 146 -12.23 -6.71 6.22
CA LEU A 146 -12.01 -8.14 5.96
C LEU A 146 -12.43 -8.53 4.53
N TYR A 147 -13.63 -8.12 4.11
CA TYR A 147 -14.14 -8.42 2.77
C TYR A 147 -13.26 -7.84 1.65
N GLU A 148 -12.84 -6.58 1.77
CA GLU A 148 -11.94 -5.96 0.79
C GLU A 148 -10.55 -6.61 0.79
N THR A 149 -10.05 -7.03 1.96
CA THR A 149 -8.77 -7.76 2.06
C THR A 149 -8.86 -9.12 1.38
N GLU A 150 -9.94 -9.88 1.57
CA GLU A 150 -10.16 -11.16 0.89
C GLU A 150 -10.21 -10.99 -0.62
N ARG A 151 -10.94 -9.98 -1.10
CA ARG A 151 -10.99 -9.66 -2.52
C ARG A 151 -9.60 -9.29 -3.06
N LEU A 152 -8.82 -8.50 -2.33
CA LEU A 152 -7.45 -8.14 -2.70
C LEU A 152 -6.56 -9.38 -2.79
N VAL A 153 -6.57 -10.25 -1.77
CA VAL A 153 -5.76 -11.48 -1.75
C VAL A 153 -6.12 -12.38 -2.94
N GLN A 154 -7.40 -12.58 -3.23
CA GLN A 154 -7.84 -13.37 -4.39
C GLN A 154 -7.35 -12.78 -5.72
N GLU A 155 -7.33 -11.45 -5.86
CA GLU A 155 -6.81 -10.79 -7.06
C GLU A 155 -5.29 -10.90 -7.17
N LEU A 156 -4.55 -10.73 -6.06
CA LEU A 156 -3.10 -10.94 -6.03
C LEU A 156 -2.73 -12.37 -6.46
N THR A 157 -3.45 -13.39 -5.96
CA THR A 157 -3.27 -14.78 -6.38
C THR A 157 -3.53 -14.96 -7.88
N LYS A 158 -4.55 -14.30 -8.46
CA LYS A 158 -4.81 -14.35 -9.91
C LYS A 158 -3.67 -13.72 -10.74
N PHE A 159 -2.99 -12.71 -10.18
CA PHE A 159 -1.81 -12.10 -10.81
C PHE A 159 -0.51 -12.85 -10.52
N GLU A 160 -0.57 -13.95 -9.76
CA GLU A 160 0.59 -14.73 -9.32
C GLU A 160 1.58 -13.88 -8.51
N ILE A 161 1.08 -12.91 -7.75
CA ILE A 161 1.88 -12.07 -6.85
C ILE A 161 1.84 -12.71 -5.46
N ASP A 162 3.02 -12.87 -4.88
CA ASP A 162 3.21 -13.40 -3.54
C ASP A 162 2.53 -12.53 -2.48
N THR A 163 1.79 -13.14 -1.56
CA THR A 163 1.29 -12.47 -0.37
C THR A 163 1.18 -13.48 0.78
N HIS A 164 1.92 -13.22 1.86
CA HIS A 164 1.97 -14.09 3.05
C HIS A 164 1.88 -13.31 4.36
N ASN A 165 1.63 -12.00 4.30
CA ASN A 165 1.65 -11.10 5.45
C ASN A 165 0.40 -10.22 5.48
N ILE A 166 -0.31 -10.24 6.61
CA ILE A 166 -1.45 -9.36 6.89
C ILE A 166 -1.17 -8.58 8.17
N ILE A 167 -1.28 -7.26 8.10
CA ILE A 167 -1.22 -6.36 9.24
C ILE A 167 -2.65 -5.91 9.57
N ILE A 168 -3.10 -6.24 10.77
CA ILE A 168 -4.37 -5.76 11.32
C ILE A 168 -4.07 -4.60 12.26
N ASN A 169 -4.34 -3.38 11.79
CA ASN A 169 -4.12 -2.15 12.52
C ASN A 169 -5.33 -1.75 13.38
N GLN A 170 -5.14 -0.78 14.28
CA GLN A 170 -6.19 -0.23 15.15
C GLN A 170 -6.90 -1.29 16.00
N VAL A 171 -6.17 -2.31 16.42
CA VAL A 171 -6.68 -3.33 17.34
C VAL A 171 -6.74 -2.73 18.73
N ILE A 172 -7.92 -2.78 19.35
CA ILE A 172 -8.12 -2.34 20.72
C ILE A 172 -7.80 -3.51 21.63
N PHE A 173 -6.70 -3.38 22.37
CA PHE A 173 -6.28 -4.36 23.36
C PHE A 173 -6.87 -4.05 24.74
N ASP A 174 -7.04 -5.09 25.55
CA ASP A 174 -7.53 -4.97 26.92
C ASP A 174 -6.37 -4.59 27.85
N ASP A 175 -5.90 -3.34 27.72
CA ASP A 175 -4.72 -2.86 28.43
C ASP A 175 -5.05 -2.20 29.77
N GLU A 176 -6.29 -1.75 29.93
CA GLU A 176 -6.75 -1.12 31.15
C GLU A 176 -8.04 -1.80 31.61
N ASP A 177 -8.34 -1.76 32.91
CA ASP A 177 -9.68 -2.06 33.43
C ASP A 177 -10.66 -0.98 32.92
N VAL A 178 -11.00 -1.05 31.63
CA VAL A 178 -11.84 -0.09 30.94
C VAL A 178 -13.29 -0.40 31.29
N GLU A 179 -13.95 0.48 32.03
CA GLU A 179 -15.38 0.33 32.38
C GLU A 179 -16.35 0.80 31.28
N SER A 180 -15.82 1.27 30.15
CA SER A 180 -16.65 1.73 29.03
C SER A 180 -17.36 0.56 28.34
N LYS A 181 -18.69 0.57 28.42
CA LYS A 181 -19.56 -0.38 27.69
C LYS A 181 -19.34 -0.33 26.17
N LEU A 182 -19.07 0.86 25.61
CA LEU A 182 -18.84 1.04 24.17
C LEU A 182 -17.51 0.42 23.74
N LEU A 183 -16.44 0.63 24.52
CA LEU A 183 -15.13 0.04 24.21
C LEU A 183 -15.18 -1.49 24.33
N LYS A 184 -15.76 -2.03 25.41
CA LYS A 184 -15.99 -3.48 25.56
C LYS A 184 -16.79 -4.07 24.39
N ALA A 185 -17.83 -3.37 23.94
CA ALA A 185 -18.62 -3.80 22.78
C ALA A 185 -17.80 -3.79 21.47
N ARG A 186 -16.97 -2.76 21.27
CA ARG A 186 -16.10 -2.64 20.09
C ARG A 186 -15.00 -3.71 20.08
N MET A 187 -14.34 -3.96 21.22
CA MET A 187 -13.36 -5.04 21.35
C MET A 187 -13.98 -6.41 21.05
N LYS A 188 -15.18 -6.70 21.57
CA LYS A 188 -15.90 -7.93 21.25
C LYS A 188 -16.23 -8.06 19.75
N MET A 189 -16.59 -6.94 19.11
CA MET A 189 -16.82 -6.90 17.67
C MET A 189 -15.52 -7.15 16.88
N GLN A 190 -14.42 -6.52 17.27
CA GLN A 190 -13.11 -6.74 16.65
C GLN A 190 -12.65 -8.19 16.84
N GLN A 191 -12.78 -8.77 18.03
CA GLN A 191 -12.38 -10.15 18.32
C GLN A 191 -13.07 -11.15 17.39
N LYS A 192 -14.37 -10.97 17.13
CA LYS A 192 -15.10 -11.79 16.16
C LYS A 192 -14.43 -11.79 14.79
N TYR A 193 -13.96 -10.64 14.30
CA TYR A 193 -13.31 -10.55 12.99
C TYR A 193 -11.84 -11.00 13.03
N LEU A 194 -11.13 -10.76 14.13
CA LEU A 194 -9.79 -11.33 14.35
C LEU A 194 -9.84 -12.86 14.27
N ASP A 195 -10.80 -13.49 14.94
CA ASP A 195 -10.99 -14.95 14.88
C ASP A 195 -11.24 -15.41 13.44
N GLN A 196 -12.03 -14.66 12.66
CA GLN A 196 -12.26 -14.96 11.24
C GLN A 196 -10.99 -14.82 10.40
N PHE A 197 -10.16 -13.79 10.62
CA PHE A 197 -8.86 -13.67 9.95
C PHE A 197 -7.97 -14.89 10.22
N TYR A 198 -7.85 -15.32 11.48
CA TYR A 198 -7.06 -16.51 11.83
C TYR A 198 -7.64 -17.83 11.30
N MET A 199 -8.95 -17.90 11.06
CA MET A 199 -9.58 -19.06 10.43
C MET A 199 -9.40 -19.11 8.91
N LEU A 200 -9.35 -17.95 8.25
CA LEU A 200 -9.26 -17.84 6.80
C LEU A 200 -7.81 -17.85 6.29
N TYR A 201 -6.86 -17.38 7.09
CA TYR A 201 -5.47 -17.17 6.71
C TYR A 201 -4.52 -17.82 7.74
N ASP A 202 -4.65 -19.14 7.92
CA ASP A 202 -3.82 -19.90 8.86
C ASP A 202 -2.36 -20.06 8.38
N ASP A 203 -2.14 -19.90 7.08
CA ASP A 203 -0.87 -19.90 6.37
C ASP A 203 -0.22 -18.51 6.25
N PHE A 204 -0.88 -17.45 6.74
CA PHE A 204 -0.35 -16.09 6.71
C PHE A 204 0.26 -15.68 8.05
N ASN A 205 1.28 -14.83 7.97
CA ASN A 205 1.81 -14.10 9.11
C ASN A 205 0.89 -12.91 9.44
N ILE A 206 0.02 -13.09 10.43
CA ILE A 206 -0.88 -12.03 10.91
C ILE A 206 -0.21 -11.24 12.04
N THR A 207 0.07 -9.97 11.77
CA THR A 207 0.61 -9.00 12.75
C THR A 207 -0.49 -8.08 13.24
N LYS A 208 -0.70 -7.99 14.55
CA LYS A 208 -1.71 -7.10 15.17
C LYS A 208 -1.02 -5.86 15.72
N LEU A 209 -1.48 -4.68 15.31
CA LEU A 209 -0.98 -3.40 15.79
C LEU A 209 -2.03 -2.67 16.63
N PRO A 210 -1.63 -2.05 17.76
CA PRO A 210 -2.56 -1.41 18.67
C PRO A 210 -3.14 -0.13 18.08
N LEU A 211 -4.37 0.19 18.47
CA LEU A 211 -4.90 1.54 18.34
C LEU A 211 -4.18 2.46 19.34
N LEU A 212 -3.53 3.50 18.84
CA LEU A 212 -2.91 4.54 19.67
C LEU A 212 -3.88 5.71 19.93
N PRO A 213 -3.78 6.38 21.09
CA PRO A 213 -4.66 7.50 21.44
C PRO A 213 -4.39 8.77 20.62
N GLU A 214 -3.18 8.89 20.08
CA GLU A 214 -2.72 10.04 19.31
C GLU A 214 -2.21 9.61 17.94
N GLU A 215 -2.21 10.54 17.00
CA GLU A 215 -1.68 10.32 15.66
C GLU A 215 -0.15 10.13 15.70
N VAL A 216 0.34 9.11 15.00
CA VAL A 216 1.78 8.84 14.92
C VAL A 216 2.42 9.81 13.95
N THR A 217 2.98 10.89 14.48
CA THR A 217 3.61 11.95 13.67
C THR A 217 5.07 12.18 14.07
N GLY A 218 5.91 12.39 13.06
CA GLY A 218 7.34 12.59 13.25
C GLY A 218 8.16 11.30 13.36
N VAL A 219 9.46 11.42 13.07
CA VAL A 219 10.38 10.28 12.93
C VAL A 219 10.49 9.45 14.21
N GLU A 220 10.52 10.08 15.38
CA GLU A 220 10.66 9.37 16.65
C GLU A 220 9.40 8.58 17.03
N ALA A 221 8.21 9.14 16.77
CA ALA A 221 6.96 8.41 16.98
C ALA A 221 6.83 7.22 16.01
N LEU A 222 7.22 7.40 14.74
CA LEU A 222 7.25 6.32 13.75
C LEU A 222 8.22 5.20 14.15
N LYS A 223 9.43 5.54 14.64
CA LYS A 223 10.39 4.57 15.18
C LYS A 223 9.90 3.86 16.43
N ALA A 224 9.13 4.54 17.28
CA ALA A 224 8.54 3.91 18.45
C ALA A 224 7.44 2.91 18.02
N PHE A 225 6.57 3.33 17.09
CA PHE A 225 5.49 2.50 16.55
C PHE A 225 6.01 1.28 15.76
N SER A 226 7.09 1.44 14.99
CA SER A 226 7.65 0.36 14.17
C SER A 226 8.13 -0.85 14.97
N ARG A 227 8.43 -0.67 16.27
CA ARG A 227 8.81 -1.78 17.17
C ARG A 227 7.69 -2.81 17.33
N HIS A 228 6.43 -2.43 17.14
CA HIS A 228 5.28 -3.33 17.22
C HIS A 228 5.20 -4.31 16.04
N PHE A 229 5.95 -4.09 14.95
CA PHE A 229 6.01 -5.00 13.80
C PHE A 229 6.95 -6.19 14.06
N THR A 230 8.04 -5.99 14.80
CA THR A 230 9.03 -7.04 15.07
C THR A 230 8.75 -7.78 16.38
N THR A 231 8.19 -7.08 17.36
CA THR A 231 7.83 -7.65 18.66
C THR A 231 6.32 -7.55 18.80
N PRO A 232 5.59 -8.68 18.84
CA PRO A 232 4.14 -8.67 19.02
C PRO A 232 3.75 -7.82 20.22
N TYR A 233 2.81 -6.90 20.03
CA TYR A 233 2.29 -6.10 21.13
C TYR A 233 1.74 -7.02 22.23
N GLN A 234 2.28 -6.87 23.44
CA GLN A 234 1.83 -7.63 24.60
C GLN A 234 0.88 -6.76 25.41
N PRO A 235 -0.40 -7.14 25.52
CA PRO A 235 -1.34 -6.38 26.32
C PRO A 235 -0.92 -6.37 27.78
N LEU A 236 -1.22 -5.31 28.52
CA LEU A 236 -1.02 -5.27 29.98
C LEU A 236 -1.79 -6.40 30.67
N ALA A 237 -2.93 -6.84 30.12
CA ALA A 237 -3.65 -8.03 30.57
C ALA A 237 -2.87 -9.36 30.51
N SER A 238 -1.74 -9.42 29.80
CA SER A 238 -0.84 -10.59 29.78
C SER A 238 0.22 -10.56 30.89
N ARG A 239 0.37 -9.44 31.60
CA ARG A 239 1.27 -9.32 32.77
C ARG A 239 0.67 -9.98 34.00
N ASP A 240 1.53 -10.29 34.97
CA ASP A 240 1.16 -10.98 36.20
C ASP A 240 -0.07 -10.31 36.85
N GLN A 241 -1.04 -11.12 37.26
CA GLN A 241 -2.34 -10.64 37.74
C GLN A 241 -2.19 -9.74 38.98
N VAL A 242 -1.15 -10.00 39.78
CA VAL A 242 -0.79 -9.21 40.96
C VAL A 242 -0.32 -7.81 40.57
N GLU A 243 0.63 -7.71 39.64
CA GLU A 243 1.20 -6.43 39.19
C GLU A 243 0.12 -5.51 38.59
N ARG A 244 -0.84 -6.10 37.85
CA ARG A 244 -2.01 -5.38 37.34
C ARG A 244 -2.89 -4.81 38.43
N LEU A 245 -3.23 -5.62 39.43
CA LEU A 245 -4.08 -5.18 40.54
C LEU A 245 -3.40 -4.09 41.36
N GLU A 246 -2.08 -4.18 41.57
CA GLU A 246 -1.29 -3.15 42.25
C GLU A 246 -1.28 -1.83 41.48
N GLN A 247 -1.04 -1.86 40.16
CA GLN A 247 -1.11 -0.67 39.30
C GLN A 247 -2.52 -0.07 39.27
N ARG A 248 -3.56 -0.91 39.21
CA ARG A 248 -4.95 -0.46 39.22
C ARG A 248 -5.32 0.22 40.53
N VAL A 249 -4.94 -0.35 41.67
CA VAL A 249 -5.15 0.26 42.99
C VAL A 249 -4.43 1.60 43.08
N SER A 250 -3.18 1.68 42.63
CA SER A 250 -2.41 2.94 42.60
C SER A 250 -3.08 4.00 41.72
N GLY A 251 -3.56 3.63 40.53
CA GLY A 251 -4.26 4.55 39.63
C GLY A 251 -5.57 5.08 40.21
N LEU A 252 -6.38 4.21 40.82
CA LEU A 252 -7.64 4.59 41.47
C LEU A 252 -7.41 5.51 42.69
N GLN A 253 -6.35 5.28 43.47
CA GLN A 253 -5.99 6.18 44.56
C GLN A 253 -5.62 7.58 44.06
N HIS A 254 -4.92 7.67 42.93
CA HIS A 254 -4.59 8.95 42.33
C HIS A 254 -5.82 9.70 41.83
N GLN A 255 -6.71 9.02 41.10
CA GLN A 255 -7.98 9.59 40.62
C GLN A 255 -8.89 10.02 41.77
N LEU A 256 -8.96 9.23 42.85
CA LEU A 256 -9.72 9.59 44.04
C LEU A 256 -9.19 10.89 44.65
N LYS A 257 -7.87 11.02 44.77
CA LYS A 257 -7.23 12.22 45.32
C LYS A 257 -7.51 13.45 44.46
N GLU A 258 -7.43 13.35 43.14
CA GLU A 258 -7.77 14.46 42.24
C GLU A 258 -9.24 14.87 42.37
N ALA A 259 -10.15 13.90 42.41
CA ALA A 259 -11.58 14.15 42.57
C ALA A 259 -11.91 14.79 43.94
N GLU A 260 -11.22 14.38 45.02
CA GLU A 260 -11.33 14.98 46.35
C GLU A 260 -10.84 16.44 46.36
N GLU A 261 -9.71 16.72 45.70
CA GLU A 261 -9.18 18.08 45.57
C GLU A 261 -10.13 18.99 44.76
N GLU A 262 -10.71 18.48 43.67
CA GLU A 262 -11.71 19.19 42.88
C GLU A 262 -12.99 19.46 43.68
N LEU A 263 -13.49 18.45 44.41
CA LEU A 263 -14.65 18.58 45.29
C LEU A 263 -14.44 19.66 46.36
N GLU A 264 -13.27 19.69 46.99
CA GLU A 264 -12.93 20.70 47.99
C GLU A 264 -12.81 22.11 47.40
N ARG A 265 -12.26 22.25 46.18
CA ARG A 265 -12.27 23.54 45.46
C ARG A 265 -13.71 24.04 45.22
N VAL A 266 -14.60 23.16 44.75
CA VAL A 266 -16.00 23.51 44.48
C VAL A 266 -16.75 23.86 45.77
N LYS A 267 -16.56 23.12 46.86
CA LYS A 267 -17.15 23.43 48.17
C LYS A 267 -16.71 24.80 48.70
N ARG A 268 -15.42 25.12 48.60
CA ARG A 268 -14.88 26.43 49.02
C ARG A 268 -15.41 27.58 48.17
N GLY A 269 -15.65 27.35 46.88
CA GLY A 269 -16.29 28.31 45.99
C GLY A 269 -17.76 28.60 46.35
N LYS A 270 -18.51 27.58 46.76
CA LYS A 270 -19.93 27.72 47.18
C LYS A 270 -20.14 28.36 48.55
N HIS A 271 -19.12 28.43 49.42
CA HIS A 271 -19.21 29.11 50.72
C HIS A 271 -18.77 30.59 50.68
N ARG A 272 -18.34 31.10 49.52
CA ARG A 272 -17.93 32.50 49.32
C ARG A 272 -18.91 33.34 48.48
N ALA A 273 -20.02 32.74 48.03
CA ALA A 273 -21.14 33.40 47.36
C ALA A 273 -22.36 33.39 48.28
#